data_AF-A0AAU0MNG2-F1
#
_entry.id   AF-A0AAU0MNG2-F1
#
_cell.length_a   1.000
_cell.length_b   1.000
_cell.length_c   1.000
_cell.angle_alpha   90.00
_cell.angle_beta   90.00
_cell.angle_gamma   90.00
#
_symmetry.space_group_name_H-M   'P 1'
#
loop_
_entity.id
_entity.type
_entity.pdbx_description
1 polymer ?
#
loop_
_entity_poly.entity_id
_entity_poly.type
_entity_poly.pdbx_seq_one_letter_code
_entity_poly.pdbx_strand_id
1 'polypeptide(L)' 'MTEPINLNKARKAKARVEKQKRAAENRIKYGRTKAQKAADKLSQEKTVRHLDLSKRDKD' A
#
# COMPACT_ATOMS: atom_id res chain seq x y z
N MET A 1 -20.18 40.62 -1.57
CA MET A 1 -20.91 39.37 -1.31
C MET A 1 -19.89 38.26 -1.13
N THR A 2 -19.71 37.74 0.08
CA THR A 2 -18.81 36.62 0.36
C THR A 2 -19.60 35.32 0.33
N GLU A 3 -19.26 34.40 -0.57
CA GLU A 3 -19.88 33.08 -0.57
C GLU A 3 -19.42 32.27 0.65
N PRO A 4 -20.35 31.65 1.40
CA PRO A 4 -19.99 30.80 2.52
C PRO A 4 -19.29 29.53 2.02
N ILE A 5 -17.99 29.40 2.30
CA ILE A 5 -17.22 28.19 2.00
C ILE A 5 -17.39 27.15 3.11
N ASN A 6 -17.62 25.90 2.70
CA ASN A 6 -17.61 24.77 3.62
C ASN A 6 -16.17 24.37 3.98
N LEU A 7 -15.74 24.76 5.18
CA LEU A 7 -14.40 24.47 5.72
C LEU A 7 -14.11 22.96 5.82
N ASN A 8 -15.11 22.11 6.01
CA ASN A 8 -14.90 20.66 6.07
C ASN A 8 -14.49 20.10 4.69
N LYS A 9 -15.11 20.60 3.61
CA LYS A 9 -14.71 20.22 2.24
C LYS A 9 -13.27 20.66 1.96
N ALA A 10 -12.91 21.88 2.35
CA ALA A 10 -11.56 22.42 2.19
C ALA A 10 -10.50 21.60 2.97
N ARG A 11 -10.77 21.28 4.25
CA ARG A 11 -9.88 20.43 5.07
C ARG A 11 -9.72 19.03 4.47
N LYS A 12 -10.82 18.41 4.01
CA LYS A 12 -10.77 17.10 3.35
C LYS A 12 -9.96 17.14 2.05
N ALA A 13 -10.10 18.19 1.24
CA ALA A 13 -9.30 18.37 0.04
C ALA A 13 -7.80 18.46 0.36
N LYS A 14 -7.42 19.30 1.33
CA LYS A 14 -6.04 19.43 1.80
C LYS A 14 -5.48 18.08 2.29
N ALA A 15 -6.25 17.35 3.10
CA ALA A 15 -5.85 16.04 3.60
C ALA A 15 -5.61 15.00 2.48
N ARG A 16 -6.42 15.02 1.41
CA ARG A 16 -6.21 14.14 0.25
C ARG A 16 -4.92 14.46 -0.48
N VAL A 17 -4.63 15.74 -0.72
CA VAL A 17 -3.39 16.18 -1.38
C VAL A 17 -2.17 15.78 -0.55
N GLU A 18 -2.18 16.03 0.76
CA GLU A 18 -1.09 15.65 1.66
C GLU A 18 -0.88 14.12 1.69
N LYS A 19 -1.95 13.34 1.67
CA LYS A 19 -1.86 11.87 1.57
C LYS A 19 -1.21 11.42 0.26
N GLN A 20 -1.52 12.07 -0.87
CA GLN A 20 -0.92 11.77 -2.16
C GLN A 20 0.59 12.11 -2.18
N LYS A 21 0.98 13.28 -1.65
CA LYS A 21 2.39 13.68 -1.52
C LYS A 21 3.19 12.66 -0.69
N ARG A 22 2.71 12.30 0.50
CA ARG A 22 3.34 11.26 1.32
C ARG A 22 3.43 9.92 0.60
N ALA A 23 2.40 9.55 -0.18
CA ALA A 23 2.43 8.33 -0.96
C ALA A 23 3.46 8.36 -2.11
N ALA A 24 3.72 9.54 -2.69
CA ALA A 24 4.79 9.72 -3.68
C ALA A 24 6.17 9.70 -3.01
N GLU A 25 6.34 10.38 -1.88
CA GLU A 25 7.57 10.32 -1.09
C GLU A 25 7.90 8.89 -0.65
N ASN A 26 6.91 8.14 -0.16
CA ASN A 26 7.12 6.76 0.25
C ASN A 26 7.50 5.84 -0.93
N ARG A 27 7.02 6.14 -2.15
CA ARG A 27 7.45 5.44 -3.37
C ARG A 27 8.94 5.67 -3.65
N ILE A 28 9.41 6.90 -3.47
CA ILE A 28 10.82 7.26 -3.67
C ILE A 28 11.68 6.68 -2.53
N LYS A 29 11.32 6.94 -1.28
CA LYS A 29 12.09 6.57 -0.08
C LYS A 29 12.22 5.05 0.10
N TYR A 30 11.16 4.30 -0.17
CA TYR A 30 11.13 2.85 0.12
C TYR A 30 11.14 1.98 -1.14
N GLY A 31 11.09 2.57 -2.34
CA GLY A 31 11.18 1.88 -3.63
C GLY A 31 10.03 0.92 -3.96
N ARG A 32 9.17 0.56 -2.99
CA ARG A 32 8.05 -0.37 -3.16
C ARG A 32 6.73 0.21 -2.70
N THR A 33 5.74 0.13 -3.59
CA THR A 33 4.34 0.44 -3.28
C THR A 33 3.71 -0.64 -2.39
N LYS A 34 2.59 -0.31 -1.74
CA LYS A 34 1.81 -1.29 -0.98
C LYS A 34 1.35 -2.47 -1.86
N ALA A 35 1.00 -2.20 -3.12
CA ALA A 35 0.60 -3.22 -4.08
C ALA A 35 1.76 -4.19 -4.40
N GLN A 36 2.96 -3.66 -4.65
CA GLN A 36 4.16 -4.48 -4.87
C GLN A 36 4.48 -5.33 -3.63
N LYS A 37 4.45 -4.75 -2.43
CA LYS A 37 4.64 -5.52 -1.18
C LYS A 37 3.61 -6.64 -1.02
N ALA A 38 2.36 -6.40 -1.39
CA ALA A 38 1.31 -7.41 -1.33
C ALA A 38 1.53 -8.54 -2.35
N ALA A 39 1.95 -8.19 -3.57
CA ALA A 39 2.30 -9.16 -4.60
C ALA A 39 3.50 -10.03 -4.18
N ASP A 40 4.55 -9.40 -3.63
CA ASP A 40 5.73 -10.10 -3.09
C ASP A 40 5.35 -11.06 -1.96
N LYS A 41 4.47 -10.63 -1.05
CA LYS A 41 3.99 -11.48 0.05
C LYS A 41 3.21 -12.68 -0.49
N LEU A 42 2.35 -12.46 -1.49
CA LEU A 42 1.57 -13.53 -2.11
C LEU A 42 2.47 -14.53 -2.87
N SER A 43 3.49 -14.06 -3.58
CA SER A 43 4.43 -14.94 -4.27
C SER A 43 5.24 -15.77 -3.27
N GLN A 44 5.72 -15.16 -2.19
CA GLN A 44 6.38 -15.85 -1.07
C GLN A 44 5.47 -16.91 -0.45
N GLU A 45 4.23 -16.57 -0.11
CA GLU A 45 3.26 -17.53 0.45
C GLU A 45 3.01 -18.71 -0.51
N LYS A 46 2.90 -18.47 -1.82
CA LYS A 46 2.78 -19.54 -2.82
C LYS A 46 4.02 -20.43 -2.84
N THR A 47 5.22 -19.86 -2.82
CA THR A 47 6.47 -20.65 -2.79
C THR A 47 6.57 -21.49 -1.53
N VAL A 48 6.24 -20.93 -0.37
CA VAL A 48 6.25 -21.66 0.90
C VAL A 48 5.27 -22.83 0.85
N ARG A 49 4.02 -22.59 0.41
CA ARG A 49 3.02 -23.66 0.29
C ARG A 49 3.46 -24.74 -0.69
N HIS A 50 4.04 -24.36 -1.83
CA HIS A 50 4.54 -25.33 -2.82
C HIS A 50 5.67 -26.18 -2.23
N LEU A 51 6.62 -25.57 -1.54
CA LEU A 51 7.71 -26.28 -0.87
C LEU A 51 7.16 -27.22 0.20
N ASP A 52 6.19 -26.77 0.99
CA ASP A 52 5.59 -27.57 2.05
C ASP A 52 4.87 -28.80 1.51
N LEU A 53 4.07 -28.65 0.45
CA LEU A 53 3.44 -29.78 -0.25
C LEU A 53 4.45 -30.72 -0.91
N SER A 54 5.62 -30.21 -1.29
CA SER A 54 6.69 -30.99 -1.92
C SER A 54 7.59 -31.68 -0.90
N LYS A 55 7.47 -31.38 0.39
CA LYS A 55 8.18 -32.13 1.44
C LYS A 55 7.57 -33.51 1.52
N ARG A 56 8.39 -34.51 1.23
CA ARG A 56 8.11 -35.88 1.62
C ARG A 56 8.60 -36.03 3.05
N ASP A 57 7.69 -36.38 3.97
CA ASP A 57 8.08 -36.84 5.29
C ASP A 57 9.04 -38.01 5.09
N LYS A 58 10.29 -37.82 5.54
CA LYS A 58 11.27 -38.90 5.56
C LYS A 58 10.95 -39.71 6.82
N ASP A 59 10.23 -40.81 6.62
CA ASP A 59 10.28 -41.95 7.53
C ASP A 59 11.69 -42.55 7.53
#